data_AF-A0A928TX66-F1
#
_entry.id   AF-A0A928TX66-F1
#
_cell.length_a   1.000
_cell.length_b   1.000
_cell.length_c   1.000
_cell.angle_alpha   90.00
_cell.angle_beta   90.00
_cell.angle_gamma   90.00
#
_symmetry.space_group_name_H-M   'P 1'
#
loop_
_entity.id
_entity.type
_entity.pdbx_description
1 polymer ?
#
loop_
_entity_poly.entity_id
_entity_poly.type
_entity_poly.pdbx_seq_one_letter_code
_entity_poly.pdbx_strand_id
1 'polypeptide(L)' 'MIDTTGQQVETRLQRLEAQMKVLTTRLNQTAEAEIEYVIFVDNQEVWAGPDVDRQLPKVFKQYPNKQIRVDWRSIPFNWA' A
#
# COMPACT_ATOMS: atom_id res chain seq x y z
N MET A 1 37.41 -1.33 -39.12
CA MET A 1 35.99 -0.92 -39.07
C MET A 1 35.60 -0.89 -37.62
N ILE A 2 35.24 0.27 -37.09
CA ILE A 2 34.86 0.42 -35.68
C ILE A 2 33.45 -0.16 -35.55
N ASP A 3 33.29 -1.14 -34.66
CA ASP A 3 32.01 -1.79 -34.35
C ASP A 3 31.09 -0.84 -33.57
N THR A 4 30.66 0.22 -34.25
CA THR A 4 29.79 1.26 -33.69
C THR A 4 28.38 0.72 -33.44
N THR A 5 27.98 -0.33 -34.15
CA THR A 5 26.64 -0.94 -34.02
C THR A 5 26.55 -1.74 -32.72
N GLY A 6 27.56 -2.55 -32.39
CA GLY A 6 27.62 -3.29 -31.13
C GLY A 6 27.60 -2.37 -29.91
N GLN A 7 28.45 -1.33 -29.91
CA GLN A 7 28.50 -0.35 -28.81
C GLN A 7 27.18 0.44 -28.64
N GLN A 8 26.50 0.78 -29.73
CA GLN A 8 25.20 1.46 -29.66
C GLN A 8 24.11 0.56 -29.10
N VAL A 9 24.12 -0.74 -29.44
CA VAL A 9 23.17 -1.72 -28.88
C VAL A 9 23.42 -1.92 -27.39
N GLU A 10 24.67 -2.08 -26.96
CA GLU A 10 25.04 -2.21 -25.54
C GLU A 10 24.60 -0.99 -24.73
N THR A 11 24.85 0.22 -25.22
CA THR A 11 24.45 1.47 -24.55
C THR A 11 22.92 1.55 -24.38
N ARG A 12 22.17 1.10 -25.38
CA ARG A 12 20.70 1.07 -25.32
C ARG A 12 20.20 0.04 -24.32
N LEU A 13 20.81 -1.14 -24.27
CA LEU A 13 20.47 -2.19 -23.30
C LEU A 13 20.74 -1.73 -21.86
N GLN A 14 21.91 -1.15 -21.59
CA GLN A 14 22.25 -0.62 -20.26
C GLN A 14 21.27 0.46 -19.80
N ARG A 15 20.82 1.33 -20.71
CA ARG A 15 19.81 2.35 -20.39
C ARG A 15 18.46 1.72 -20.04
N LEU A 16 18.03 0.70 -20.79
CA LEU A 16 16.77 0.00 -20.53
C LEU A 16 16.81 -0.75 -19.20
N GLU A 17 17.93 -1.40 -18.87
CA GLU A 17 18.14 -2.06 -17.58
C GLU A 17 18.08 -1.05 -16.42
N ALA A 18 18.69 0.12 -16.57
CA ALA A 18 18.62 1.17 -15.56
C ALA A 18 17.18 1.70 -15.37
N GLN A 19 16.43 1.88 -16.46
CA GLN A 19 15.02 2.29 -16.40
C GLN A 19 14.14 1.23 -15.74
N MET A 20 14.33 -0.05 -16.09
CA MET A 20 13.65 -1.18 -15.46
C MET A 20 13.94 -1.24 -13.97
N LYS A 21 15.19 -1.06 -13.55
CA LYS A 21 15.56 -1.04 -12.12
C LYS A 21 14.84 0.06 -11.35
N VAL A 22 14.75 1.27 -11.91
CA VAL A 22 14.02 2.39 -11.29
C VAL A 22 12.52 2.09 -11.18
N LEU A 23 11.92 1.51 -12.22
CA LEU A 23 10.50 1.13 -12.21
C LEU A 23 10.22 0.04 -11.16
N THR A 24 11.06 -1.01 -11.10
CA THR A 24 10.94 -2.07 -10.10
C THR A 24 11.08 -1.52 -8.68
N THR A 25 12.04 -0.62 -8.43
CA THR A 25 12.20 0.02 -7.12
C THR A 25 10.96 0.84 -6.74
N ARG A 26 10.40 1.62 -7.67
CA ARG A 26 9.17 2.39 -7.41
C ARG A 26 7.96 1.50 -7.17
N LEU A 27 7.82 0.42 -7.93
CA LEU A 27 6.74 -0.55 -7.77
C LEU A 27 6.84 -1.27 -6.42
N ASN A 28 8.04 -1.67 -6.01
CA ASN A 28 8.25 -2.30 -4.70
C ASN A 28 7.99 -1.32 -3.56
N GLN A 29 8.34 -0.04 -3.71
CA GLN A 29 8.00 1.01 -2.73
C GLN A 29 6.49 1.25 -2.60
N THR A 30 5.72 1.04 -3.67
CA THR A 30 4.24 1.12 -3.63
C THR A 30 3.57 -0.19 -3.21
N ALA A 31 4.28 -1.31 -3.21
CA ALA A 31 3.71 -2.63 -2.94
C ALA A 31 3.48 -2.92 -1.44
N GLU A 32 4.00 -2.09 -0.55
CA GLU A 32 3.81 -2.20 0.91
C GLU A 32 2.63 -1.35 1.40
N ALA A 33 1.55 -1.20 0.63
CA ALA A 33 0.35 -0.54 1.13
C ALA A 33 -0.21 -1.33 2.33
N GLU A 34 -0.11 -0.75 3.52
CA GLU A 34 -0.66 -1.34 4.73
C GLU A 34 -2.18 -1.17 4.70
N ILE A 35 -2.91 -2.19 5.13
CA ILE A 35 -4.37 -2.15 5.22
C ILE A 35 -4.73 -1.75 6.64
N GLU A 36 -5.55 -0.72 6.78
CA GLU A 36 -6.23 -0.43 8.04
C GLU A 36 -7.73 -0.70 7.92
N TYR A 37 -8.28 -1.29 8.97
CA TYR A 37 -9.72 -1.44 9.14
C TYR A 37 -10.28 -0.19 9.80
N VAL A 38 -11.49 0.18 9.43
CA VAL A 38 -12.21 1.33 10.00
C VAL A 38 -13.54 0.87 10.54
N ILE A 39 -13.81 1.16 11.82
CA ILE A 39 -15.07 0.82 12.48
C ILE A 39 -15.94 2.08 12.55
N PHE A 40 -17.16 1.96 12.04
CA PHE A 40 -18.19 2.98 12.10
C PHE A 40 -19.32 2.57 13.04
N VAL A 41 -19.82 3.53 13.82
CA VAL A 41 -21.05 3.41 14.63
C VAL A 41 -22.01 4.50 14.18
N ASP A 42 -23.20 4.13 13.71
CA ASP A 42 -24.18 5.06 13.11
C ASP A 42 -23.53 6.02 12.08
N ASN A 43 -22.69 5.46 11.19
CA ASN A 43 -21.91 6.18 10.17
C ASN A 43 -20.80 7.14 10.68
N GLN A 44 -20.52 7.18 11.97
CA GLN A 44 -19.39 7.91 12.51
C GLN A 44 -18.18 6.98 12.72
N GLU A 45 -17.01 7.36 12.20
CA GLU A 45 -15.74 6.65 12.47
C GLU A 45 -15.42 6.75 13.96
N VAL A 46 -15.26 5.60 14.63
CA VAL A 46 -14.92 5.53 16.05
C VAL A 46 -13.53 4.94 16.29
N TRP A 47 -12.98 4.24 15.29
CA TRP A 47 -11.66 3.63 15.38
C TRP A 47 -11.14 3.26 13.98
N ALA A 48 -9.82 3.36 13.80
CA ALA A 48 -9.10 2.82 12.66
C ALA A 48 -7.79 2.16 13.10
N GLY A 49 -7.39 1.07 12.44
CA GLY A 49 -6.13 0.38 12.69
C GLY A 49 -6.06 -1.05 12.15
N PRO A 50 -4.93 -1.75 12.37
CA PRO A 50 -4.71 -3.10 11.82
C PRO A 50 -5.43 -4.21 12.61
N ASP A 51 -5.62 -4.05 13.93
CA ASP A 51 -6.09 -5.09 14.85
C ASP A 51 -7.62 -5.05 15.09
N VAL A 52 -8.41 -5.21 14.02
CA VAL A 52 -9.88 -5.08 14.10
C VAL A 52 -10.53 -6.14 14.99
N ASP A 53 -10.00 -7.36 14.99
CA ASP A 53 -10.43 -8.49 15.81
C ASP A 53 -10.31 -8.21 17.31
N ARG A 54 -9.28 -7.48 17.72
CA ARG A 54 -9.09 -7.04 19.11
C ARG A 54 -10.04 -5.92 19.50
N GLN A 55 -10.33 -5.01 18.57
CA GLN A 55 -11.08 -3.80 18.89
C GLN A 55 -12.60 -3.98 18.74
N LEU A 56 -13.05 -4.71 17.73
CA LEU A 56 -14.46 -4.87 17.40
C LEU A 56 -15.31 -5.41 18.58
N PRO A 57 -14.87 -6.41 19.38
CA PRO A 57 -15.62 -6.85 20.56
C PRO A 57 -15.83 -5.77 21.61
N LYS A 58 -14.91 -4.81 21.73
CA LYS A 58 -15.06 -3.68 22.67
C LYS A 58 -16.10 -2.69 22.15
N VAL A 59 -16.12 -2.45 20.84
CA VAL A 59 -17.10 -1.58 20.19
C VAL A 59 -18.52 -2.15 20.35
N PHE A 60 -18.71 -3.46 20.12
CA PHE A 60 -20.01 -4.12 20.35
C PHE A 60 -20.49 -4.00 21.80
N LYS A 61 -19.58 -4.08 22.78
CA LYS A 61 -19.92 -3.89 24.21
C LYS A 61 -20.29 -2.45 24.53
N GLN A 62 -19.62 -1.48 23.92
CA GLN A 62 -19.86 -0.06 24.15
C GLN A 62 -21.14 0.43 23.45
N TYR A 63 -21.49 -0.15 22.30
CA TYR A 63 -22.60 0.28 21.46
C TYR A 63 -23.57 -0.87 21.13
N PRO A 64 -24.25 -1.45 22.14
CA PRO A 64 -25.03 -2.68 21.98
C PRO A 64 -26.25 -2.56 21.06
N ASN A 65 -26.81 -1.35 20.89
CA ASN A 65 -28.04 -1.09 20.13
C ASN A 65 -27.80 -0.18 18.92
N LYS A 66 -26.57 -0.15 18.41
CA LYS A 66 -26.17 0.75 17.34
C LYS A 66 -25.79 -0.02 16.09
N GLN A 67 -25.96 0.61 14.93
CA GLN A 67 -25.50 0.01 13.69
C GLN A 67 -23.98 0.09 13.65
N ILE A 68 -23.32 -1.07 13.60
CA ILE A 68 -21.87 -1.17 13.47
C ILE A 68 -21.54 -1.62 12.05
N ARG A 69 -20.66 -0.87 11.37
CA ARG A 69 -20.14 -1.19 10.04
C ARG A 69 -18.62 -1.21 10.10
N VAL A 70 -18.00 -2.16 9.41
CA VAL A 70 -16.55 -2.28 9.30
C VAL A 70 -16.19 -2.18 7.83
N ASP A 71 -15.35 -1.21 7.50
CA ASP A 71 -14.75 -1.06 6.17
C ASP A 71 -13.23 -1.23 6.27
N TRP A 72 -12.54 -1.18 5.14
CA TRP A 72 -11.08 -1.16 5.07
C TRP A 72 -10.62 -0.06 4.11
N ARG A 73 -9.43 0.50 4.35
CA ARG A 73 -8.77 1.41 3.41
C ARG A 73 -7.28 1.11 3.34
N SER A 74 -6.68 1.35 2.18
CA SER A 74 -5.23 1.30 2.05
C SER A 74 -4.65 2.60 2.61
N ILE A 75 -3.62 2.49 3.44
CA ILE A 75 -2.82 3.63 3.86
C ILE A 75 -1.49 3.60 3.10
N PRO A 76 -1.04 4.76 2.59
CA PRO A 76 0.31 4.85 2.05
C PRO A 76 1.30 4.59 3.19
N PHE A 77 2.17 3.59 3.00
CA PHE A 77 3.24 3.29 3.94
C PHE A 77 4.21 4.48 4.00
N ASN A 78 4.19 5.18 5.12
CA ASN A 78 5.04 6.35 5.35
C ASN A 78 6.23 5.88 6.22
N TRP A 79 7.41 5.79 5.63
CA TRP A 79 8.66 5.66 6.37
C TRP A 79 8.96 7.04 6.99
N ALA A 80 8.50 7.27 8.22
CA ALA A 80 8.94 8.41 9.02
C ALA A 80 10.01 7.95 10.03
#